data_AF-A0A9D1LAG1-F1
#
_entry.id   AF-A0A9D1LAG1-F1
#
_cell.length_a   1.000
_cell.length_b   1.000
_cell.length_c   1.000
_cell.angle_alpha   90.00
_cell.angle_beta   90.00
_cell.angle_gamma   90.00
#
_symmetry.space_group_name_H-M   'P 1'
#
loop_
_entity.id
_entity.type
_entity.pdbx_description
1 polymer ?
#
loop_
_entity_poly.entity_id
_entity_poly.type
_entity_poly.pdbx_seq_one_letter_code
_entity_poly.pdbx_strand_id
1 'polypeptide(L)'
;MDWKNLGEILEMVMIVCFGISWPLSVYKSYKARTAKGKSFVFLFAIWFGYVAGICGKIMQENITLAFYFYIVNIIVVSADIALYFRNKALDRKRAAEEVPLEIPAERAVKTAFTKA
;
A
#
# COMPACT_ATOMS: atom_id res chain seq x y z
N MET A 1 27.83 -29.60 3.66
CA MET A 1 26.61 -28.77 3.71
C MET A 1 26.81 -27.64 2.71
N ASP A 2 26.23 -27.78 1.52
CA ASP A 2 26.51 -26.88 0.40
C ASP A 2 25.99 -25.47 0.65
N TRP A 3 26.90 -24.49 0.59
CA TRP A 3 26.60 -23.07 0.81
C TRP A 3 25.55 -22.52 -0.17
N LYS A 4 25.45 -23.12 -1.36
CA LYS A 4 24.45 -22.79 -2.38
C LYS A 4 23.02 -23.09 -1.91
N ASN A 5 22.80 -24.26 -1.32
CA ASN A 5 21.49 -24.66 -0.80
C ASN A 5 21.04 -23.77 0.36
N LEU A 6 21.99 -23.33 1.20
CA LEU A 6 21.70 -22.39 2.29
C LEU A 6 21.27 -21.01 1.77
N GLY A 7 21.92 -20.52 0.70
CA GLY A 7 21.56 -19.26 0.05
C GLY A 7 20.12 -19.25 -0.48
N GLU A 8 19.71 -20.31 -1.16
CA GLU A 8 18.35 -20.46 -1.68
C GLU A 8 17.29 -20.53 -0.57
N ILE A 9 17.60 -21.21 0.55
CA ILE A 9 16.70 -21.26 1.71
C ILE A 9 16.56 -19.88 2.35
N LEU A 10 17.65 -19.12 2.49
CA LEU A 10 17.60 -17.76 3.06
C LEU A 10 16.83 -16.80 2.15
N GLU A 11 17.02 -16.88 0.83
CA GLU A 11 16.24 -16.11 -0.16
C GLU A 11 14.74 -16.45 -0.05
N MET A 12 14.41 -17.74 0.04
CA MET A 12 13.05 -18.23 0.24
C MET A 12 12.41 -17.70 1.53
N VAL A 13 13.09 -17.83 2.67
CA VAL A 13 12.58 -17.34 3.96
C VAL A 13 12.34 -15.84 3.92
N MET A 14 13.28 -15.06 3.35
CA MET A 14 13.15 -13.62 3.21
C MET A 14 11.89 -13.26 2.39
N ILE A 15 11.71 -13.87 1.22
CA ILE A 15 10.57 -13.56 0.33
C ILE A 15 9.24 -14.01 0.94
N VAL A 16 9.21 -15.14 1.66
CA VAL A 16 8.01 -15.59 2.38
C VAL A 16 7.66 -14.64 3.52
N CYS A 17 8.63 -14.22 4.32
CA CYS A 17 8.43 -13.25 5.40
C CYS A 17 7.93 -11.91 4.86
N PHE A 18 8.53 -11.40 3.78
CA PHE A 18 8.03 -10.23 3.07
C PHE A 18 6.63 -10.48 2.52
N GLY A 19 6.40 -11.64 1.92
CA GLY A 19 5.12 -12.11 1.39
C GLY A 19 4.00 -12.01 2.40
N ILE A 20 4.20 -12.49 3.63
CA ILE A 20 3.21 -12.50 4.71
C ILE A 20 2.94 -11.09 5.27
N SER A 21 3.90 -10.18 5.17
CA SER A 21 3.71 -8.79 5.62
C SER A 21 2.62 -8.06 4.80
N TRP A 22 2.44 -8.41 3.52
CA TRP A 22 1.47 -7.79 2.63
C TRP A 22 0.00 -8.15 2.93
N PRO A 23 -0.39 -9.43 3.11
CA PRO A 23 -1.73 -9.80 3.56
C PRO A 23 -2.14 -9.11 4.85
N LEU A 24 -1.20 -8.95 5.80
CA LEU A 24 -1.45 -8.22 7.05
C LEU A 24 -1.69 -6.72 6.78
N SER A 25 -0.91 -6.11 5.88
CA SER A 25 -1.11 -4.72 5.43
C SER A 25 -2.47 -4.52 4.76
N VAL A 26 -2.86 -5.44 3.86
CA VAL A 26 -4.16 -5.43 3.17
C VAL A 26 -5.29 -5.58 4.17
N TYR A 27 -5.21 -6.55 5.09
CA TYR A 27 -6.23 -6.78 6.11
C TYR A 27 -6.42 -5.56 7.01
N LYS A 28 -5.31 -4.96 7.50
CA LYS A 28 -5.36 -3.72 8.28
C LYS A 28 -5.97 -2.58 7.48
N SER A 29 -5.58 -2.41 6.21
CA SER A 29 -6.11 -1.36 5.36
C SER A 29 -7.61 -1.56 5.08
N TYR A 30 -8.06 -2.80 4.89
CA TYR A 30 -9.48 -3.14 4.72
C TYR A 30 -10.29 -2.82 5.97
N LYS A 31 -9.80 -3.22 7.15
CA LYS A 31 -10.47 -3.00 8.43
C LYS A 31 -10.50 -1.51 8.82
N ALA A 32 -9.41 -0.78 8.58
CA ALA A 32 -9.29 0.63 8.93
C ALA A 32 -10.24 1.54 8.12
N ARG A 33 -10.59 1.15 6.87
CA ARG A 33 -11.41 1.96 5.94
C ARG A 33 -10.93 3.41 5.82
N THR A 34 -9.62 3.62 5.89
CA THR A 34 -8.95 4.91 5.71
C THR A 34 -7.57 4.67 5.09
N ALA A 35 -7.11 5.63 4.30
CA ALA A 35 -5.80 5.65 3.67
C ALA A 35 -4.81 6.54 4.45
N LYS A 36 -5.25 7.18 5.54
CA LYS A 36 -4.40 8.01 6.41
C LYS A 36 -3.24 7.18 6.98
N GLY A 37 -2.02 7.68 6.84
CA GLY A 37 -0.79 7.03 7.33
C GLY A 37 -0.15 6.04 6.37
N LYS A 38 -0.72 5.78 5.18
CA LYS A 38 -0.14 4.87 4.19
C LYS A 38 0.48 5.65 3.02
N SER A 39 1.73 5.35 2.70
CA SER A 39 2.46 6.02 1.61
C SER A 39 2.30 5.27 0.29
N PHE A 40 1.61 5.89 -0.67
CA PHE A 40 1.48 5.34 -2.03
C PHE A 40 2.84 5.17 -2.72
N VAL A 41 3.74 6.14 -2.56
CA VAL A 41 5.07 6.11 -3.18
C VAL A 41 5.87 4.90 -2.68
N PHE A 42 5.75 4.57 -1.39
CA PHE A 42 6.39 3.38 -0.83
C PHE A 42 5.83 2.07 -1.43
N LEU A 43 4.50 1.96 -1.53
CA LEU A 43 3.86 0.79 -2.16
C LEU A 43 4.28 0.66 -3.64
N PHE A 44 4.29 1.77 -4.37
CA PHE A 44 4.66 1.77 -5.78
C PHE A 44 6.15 1.44 -5.98
N ALA A 45 7.04 1.97 -5.14
CA ALA A 45 8.46 1.66 -5.21
C ALA A 45 8.71 0.15 -5.03
N ILE A 46 8.01 -0.49 -4.10
CA ILE A 46 8.13 -1.93 -3.88
C ILE A 46 7.53 -2.73 -5.04
N TRP A 47 6.36 -2.31 -5.54
CA TRP A 47 5.76 -2.92 -6.73
C TRP A 47 6.70 -2.86 -7.94
N PHE A 48 7.32 -1.70 -8.19
CA PHE A 48 8.28 -1.53 -9.27
C PHE A 48 9.54 -2.39 -9.07
N GLY A 49 10.06 -2.45 -7.83
CA GLY A 49 11.18 -3.33 -7.49
C GLY A 49 10.86 -4.81 -7.76
N TYR A 50 9.64 -5.25 -7.47
CA TYR A 50 9.20 -6.61 -7.77
C TYR A 50 9.13 -6.90 -9.28
N VAL A 51 8.61 -5.96 -10.09
CA VAL A 51 8.62 -6.08 -11.55
C VAL A 51 10.06 -6.21 -12.08
N ALA A 52 10.95 -5.33 -11.63
CA ALA A 52 12.36 -5.36 -12.03
C ALA A 52 13.04 -6.69 -11.64
N GLY A 53 12.77 -7.21 -10.43
CA GLY A 53 13.29 -8.50 -9.97
C GLY A 53 12.78 -9.69 -10.79
N ILE A 54 11.49 -9.69 -11.15
CA ILE A 54 10.88 -10.71 -12.02
C ILE A 54 11.53 -10.66 -13.40
N CYS A 55 11.67 -9.48 -14.01
CA CYS A 55 12.34 -9.32 -15.30
C CYS A 55 13.79 -9.83 -15.27
N GLY A 56 14.55 -9.51 -14.22
CA GLY A 56 15.92 -9.99 -14.06
C GLY A 56 16.02 -11.51 -13.95
N LYS A 57 15.13 -12.15 -13.17
CA LYS A 57 15.08 -13.63 -13.04
C LYS A 57 14.70 -14.32 -14.35
N ILE A 58 13.79 -13.74 -15.14
CA ILE A 58 13.42 -14.24 -16.47
C ILE A 58 14.62 -14.17 -17.42
N MET A 59 15.35 -13.05 -17.42
CA MET A 59 16.53 -12.87 -18.28
C MET A 59 17.69 -13.79 -17.93
N GLN A 60 17.79 -14.24 -16.68
CA GLN A 60 18.81 -15.18 -16.22
C GLN A 60 18.38 -16.65 -16.32
N GLU A 61 17.19 -16.94 -16.86
CA GLU A 61 16.57 -18.28 -16.92
C GLU A 61 16.52 -19.03 -15.57
N ASN A 62 16.64 -18.29 -14.46
CA ASN A 62 16.79 -18.87 -13.13
C ASN A 62 15.43 -18.91 -12.42
N ILE A 63 14.55 -19.78 -12.91
CA ILE A 63 13.20 -19.98 -12.37
C ILE A 63 13.29 -20.86 -11.12
N THR A 64 13.59 -20.25 -9.98
CA THR A 64 13.59 -20.91 -8.68
C THR A 64 12.22 -20.87 -8.01
N LEU A 65 12.03 -21.63 -6.93
CA LEU A 65 10.78 -21.59 -6.16
C LEU A 65 10.47 -20.17 -5.63
N ALA A 66 11.51 -19.38 -5.33
CA ALA A 66 11.41 -17.98 -4.97
C ALA A 66 10.70 -17.13 -6.04
N PHE A 67 10.90 -17.43 -7.33
CA PHE A 67 10.23 -16.74 -8.44
C PHE A 67 8.71 -16.82 -8.35
N TYR A 68 8.15 -17.98 -7.98
CA TYR A 68 6.70 -18.12 -7.81
C TYR A 68 6.17 -17.25 -6.67
N PHE A 69 6.94 -17.10 -5.58
CA PHE A 69 6.59 -16.18 -4.50
C PHE A 69 6.66 -14.71 -4.90
N TYR A 70 7.54 -14.33 -5.83
CA TYR A 70 7.55 -12.99 -6.42
C TYR A 70 6.21 -12.67 -7.13
N ILE A 71 5.66 -13.65 -7.87
CA ILE A 71 4.36 -13.49 -8.56
C ILE A 71 3.21 -13.34 -7.55
N VAL A 72 3.20 -14.12 -6.47
CA VAL A 72 2.19 -13.96 -5.42
C VAL A 72 2.32 -12.59 -4.75
N ASN A 73 3.55 -12.16 -4.45
CA ASN A 73 3.82 -10.85 -3.85
C ASN A 73 3.28 -9.70 -4.70
N ILE A 74 3.54 -9.68 -6.01
CA ILE A 74 3.07 -8.60 -6.87
C ILE A 74 1.54 -8.55 -6.94
N ILE A 75 0.85 -9.70 -6.91
CA ILE A 75 -0.62 -9.76 -6.86
C ILE A 75 -1.15 -9.14 -5.56
N VAL A 76 -0.58 -9.52 -4.40
CA VAL A 76 -1.03 -9.00 -3.10
C VAL A 76 -0.72 -7.50 -2.96
N VAL A 77 0.45 -7.04 -3.39
CA VAL A 77 0.81 -5.62 -3.40
C VAL A 77 -0.14 -4.84 -4.33
N SER A 78 -0.49 -5.39 -5.49
CA SER A 78 -1.45 -4.76 -6.41
C SER A 78 -2.85 -4.63 -5.77
N ALA A 79 -3.29 -5.67 -5.06
CA ALA A 79 -4.53 -5.60 -4.28
C ALA A 79 -4.46 -4.53 -3.19
N ASP A 80 -3.31 -4.38 -2.52
CA ASP A 80 -3.10 -3.34 -1.50
C ASP A 80 -3.15 -1.92 -2.08
N ILE A 81 -2.58 -1.73 -3.27
CA ILE A 81 -2.66 -0.46 -4.03
C ILE A 81 -4.12 -0.16 -4.42
N ALA A 82 -4.86 -1.14 -4.94
CA ALA A 82 -6.27 -0.96 -5.28
C ALA A 82 -7.10 -0.58 -4.05
N LEU A 83 -6.82 -1.21 -2.90
CA LEU A 83 -7.46 -0.91 -1.63
C LEU A 83 -7.13 0.50 -1.12
N TYR A 84 -5.89 0.95 -1.31
CA TYR A 84 -5.48 2.31 -0.99
C TYR A 84 -6.30 3.35 -1.75
N PHE A 85 -6.53 3.16 -3.05
CA PHE A 85 -7.39 4.06 -3.83
C PHE A 85 -8.85 4.06 -3.36
N ARG A 86 -9.40 2.87 -3.06
CA ARG A 86 -10.74 2.74 -2.47
C ARG A 86 -10.86 3.51 -1.15
N ASN A 87 -9.90 3.33 -0.25
CA ASN A 87 -9.91 4.01 1.04
C ASN A 87 -9.70 5.52 0.91
N LYS A 88 -8.87 5.97 -0.04
CA LYS A 88 -8.69 7.39 -0.34
C LYS A 88 -9.98 8.04 -0.85
N ALA A 89 -10.79 7.31 -1.61
CA ALA A 89 -12.12 7.77 -2.03
C ALA A 89 -13.10 7.88 -0.85
N LEU A 90 -13.06 6.93 0.10
CA LEU A 90 -13.86 6.99 1.33
C LEU A 90 -13.47 8.16 2.23
N ASP A 91 -12.16 8.40 2.40
CA ASP A 91 -11.66 9.54 3.18
C ASP A 91 -12.08 10.88 2.56
N ARG A 92 -12.08 10.98 1.22
CA ARG A 92 -12.56 12.19 0.53
C ARG A 92 -14.05 12.45 0.76
N LYS A 93 -14.88 11.40 0.81
CA LYS A 93 -16.31 11.54 1.12
C LYS A 93 -16.54 12.02 2.54
N ARG A 94 -15.85 11.43 3.53
CA ARG A 94 -15.91 11.87 4.93
C ARG A 94 -15.45 13.31 5.10
N ALA A 95 -14.36 13.70 4.44
CA ALA A 95 -13.88 15.08 4.47
C ALA A 95 -14.88 16.08 3.86
N ALA A 96 -15.69 15.67 2.89
CA ALA A 96 -16.73 16.50 2.30
C ALA A 96 -17.99 16.62 3.19
N GLU A 97 -18.31 15.57 3.96
CA GLU A 97 -19.41 15.57 4.94
C GLU A 97 -19.06 16.36 6.22
N GLU A 98 -17.78 16.37 6.61
CA GLU A 98 -17.29 17.12 7.76
C GLU A 98 -17.08 18.62 7.50
N VAL A 99 -17.15 19.09 6.25
CA VAL A 99 -17.24 20.54 5.97
C VAL A 99 -18.56 21.01 6.57
N PRO A 100 -18.56 21.70 7.72
CA PRO A 100 -19.79 22.24 8.26
C PRO A 100 -20.35 23.16 7.18
N LEU A 101 -21.65 23.11 6.94
CA LEU A 101 -22.33 24.23 6.32
C LEU A 101 -22.08 25.43 7.24
N GLU A 102 -20.94 26.10 7.11
CA GLU A 102 -20.81 27.49 7.48
C GLU A 102 -21.80 28.18 6.57
N ILE A 103 -23.05 28.27 7.04
CA ILE A 103 -24.07 29.08 6.40
C ILE A 103 -23.39 30.44 6.25
N PRO A 104 -23.27 31.00 5.03
CA PRO A 104 -22.54 32.25 4.79
C PRO A 104 -22.94 33.37 5.76
N ALA A 105 -24.18 33.31 6.27
CA ALA A 105 -24.70 34.15 7.34
C ALA A 105 -23.91 34.06 8.67
N GLU A 106 -23.52 32.88 9.14
CA GLU A 106 -22.84 32.73 10.44
C GLU A 106 -21.42 33.30 10.41
N ARG A 107 -20.70 33.12 9.29
CA ARG A 107 -19.38 33.72 9.06
C ARG A 107 -19.49 35.25 8.96
N ALA A 108 -20.51 35.78 8.28
CA ALA A 108 -20.75 37.23 8.20
C ALA A 108 -21.07 37.85 9.58
N VAL A 109 -21.89 37.18 10.40
CA VAL A 109 -22.25 37.63 11.75
C VAL A 109 -21.04 37.63 12.68
N LYS A 110 -20.23 36.56 12.71
CA LYS A 110 -19.00 36.52 13.53
C LYS A 110 -18.01 37.59 13.10
N THR A 111 -17.87 37.85 11.79
CA THR A 111 -16.95 38.88 11.29
C THR A 111 -17.44 40.29 11.65
N ALA A 112 -18.75 40.52 11.66
CA ALA A 112 -19.35 41.79 12.06
C ALA A 112 -19.21 42.05 13.57
N PHE A 113 -19.43 41.04 14.41
CA PHE A 113 -19.29 41.16 15.87
C PHE A 113 -17.85 41.27 16.36
N THR A 114 -16.87 40.74 15.61
CA THR A 114 -15.45 40.81 16.01
C THR A 114 -14.80 42.17 15.68
N LYS A 115 -15.45 42.99 14.84
CA LYS A 115 -14.97 44.32 14.43
C LYS A 115 -15.68 45.48 15.15
N ALA A 116 -16.60 45.19 16.07
CA ALA A 116 -17.28 46.17 16.92
C ALA A 116 -16.63 46.18 18.32
#